data_AF-A0A1G9RAC5-F1
#
_entry.id   AF-A0A1G9RAC5-F1
#
_cell.length_a   1.000
_cell.length_b   1.000
_cell.length_c   1.000
_cell.angle_alpha   90.00
_cell.angle_beta   90.00
_cell.angle_gamma   90.00
#
_symmetry.space_group_name_H-M   'P 1'
#
loop_
_entity.id
_entity.type
_entity.pdbx_description
1 polymer ?
#
loop_
_entity_poly.entity_id
_entity_poly.type
_entity_poly.pdbx_seq_one_letter_code
_entity_poly.pdbx_strand_id
1 'polypeptide(L)'
;MVALEAWFDGDAEDPTIVRTSDELDAVLDTIAAWPYPGQLQLLIADNPGYVVLDVGLNGAKQRGVLFYSNQELPDAYASQGSDTVDPAPIYYYMGSDTEFPATAEIPLADVRRAAHEYMSTGGGRPHDITWQVWAD
;
A
#
# COMPACT_ATOMS: atom_id res chain seq x y z
N MET A 1 -13.95 -6.98 -8.83
CA MET A 1 -13.08 -7.42 -7.73
C MET A 1 -12.25 -8.60 -8.21
N VAL A 2 -10.94 -8.55 -7.98
CA VAL A 2 -9.98 -9.62 -8.30
C VAL A 2 -9.40 -10.20 -7.01
N ALA A 3 -8.82 -11.39 -7.09
CA ALA A 3 -8.02 -11.91 -5.99
C ALA A 3 -6.65 -11.21 -5.95
N LEU A 4 -6.15 -10.98 -4.74
CA LEU A 4 -4.84 -10.36 -4.50
C LEU A 4 -3.92 -11.34 -3.77
N GLU A 5 -2.64 -11.26 -4.10
CA GLU A 5 -1.57 -11.72 -3.22
C GLU A 5 -1.19 -10.59 -2.27
N ALA A 6 -1.20 -10.86 -0.97
CA ALA A 6 -0.71 -9.95 0.04
C ALA A 6 0.59 -10.48 0.65
N TRP A 7 1.68 -9.76 0.40
CA TRP A 7 3.01 -10.03 0.95
C TRP A 7 3.29 -9.04 2.08
N PHE A 8 3.63 -9.54 3.27
CA PHE A 8 3.90 -8.71 4.45
C PHE A 8 4.70 -9.45 5.52
N ASP A 9 4.58 -10.78 5.58
CA ASP A 9 5.33 -11.64 6.48
C ASP A 9 6.66 -12.05 5.83
N GLY A 10 7.76 -11.57 6.41
CA GLY A 10 9.12 -11.87 5.94
C GLY A 10 9.53 -13.34 6.09
N ASP A 11 8.84 -14.09 6.96
CA ASP A 11 9.12 -15.50 7.24
C ASP A 11 8.23 -16.45 6.41
N ALA A 12 7.23 -15.91 5.69
CA ALA A 12 6.32 -16.71 4.87
C ALA A 12 6.91 -17.04 3.49
N GLU A 13 6.77 -18.30 3.06
CA GLU A 13 7.18 -18.74 1.72
C GLU A 13 6.14 -18.39 0.62
N ASP A 14 4.87 -18.22 1.01
CA ASP A 14 3.74 -17.97 0.13
C ASP A 14 2.96 -16.72 0.58
N PRO A 15 2.28 -16.00 -0.34
CA PRO A 15 1.47 -14.85 0.02
C PRO A 15 0.17 -15.26 0.71
N THR A 16 -0.41 -14.33 1.47
CA THR A 16 -1.81 -14.46 1.88
C THR A 16 -2.72 -14.14 0.69
N ILE A 17 -3.52 -15.11 0.24
CA ILE A 17 -4.47 -14.88 -0.86
C ILE A 17 -5.75 -14.24 -0.34
N VAL A 18 -6.04 -13.03 -0.82
CA VAL A 18 -7.23 -12.23 -0.49
C VAL A 18 -8.23 -12.30 -1.64
N ARG A 19 -9.46 -12.72 -1.36
CA ARG A 19 -10.54 -12.87 -2.37
C ARG A 19 -11.75 -11.98 -2.07
N THR A 20 -11.86 -11.46 -0.86
CA THR A 20 -12.98 -10.64 -0.41
C THR A 20 -12.53 -9.35 0.27
N SER A 21 -13.46 -8.39 0.35
CA SER A 21 -13.28 -7.16 1.11
C SER A 21 -12.92 -7.45 2.58
N ASP A 22 -13.63 -8.38 3.22
CA ASP A 22 -13.41 -8.69 4.64
C ASP A 22 -12.03 -9.31 4.89
N GLU A 23 -11.53 -10.13 3.95
CA GLU A 23 -10.17 -10.67 4.01
C GLU A 23 -9.12 -9.57 3.80
N LEU A 24 -9.39 -8.61 2.90
CA LEU A 24 -8.50 -7.46 2.71
C LEU A 24 -8.44 -6.63 4.00
N ASP A 25 -9.59 -6.34 4.62
CA ASP A 25 -9.65 -5.61 5.88
C ASP A 25 -8.89 -6.34 6.99
N ALA A 26 -9.01 -7.67 7.10
CA ALA A 26 -8.29 -8.46 8.08
C ALA A 26 -6.75 -8.38 7.91
N VAL A 27 -6.26 -8.39 6.67
CA VAL A 27 -4.83 -8.20 6.37
C VAL A 27 -4.39 -6.79 6.75
N LEU A 28 -5.13 -5.76 6.32
CA LEU A 28 -4.81 -4.36 6.63
C LEU A 28 -4.84 -4.09 8.15
N ASP A 29 -5.79 -4.69 8.87
CA ASP A 29 -5.88 -4.62 10.34
C ASP A 29 -4.67 -5.25 11.02
N THR A 30 -4.17 -6.37 10.49
CA THR A 30 -2.98 -7.04 11.02
C THR A 30 -1.77 -6.10 10.99
N ILE A 31 -1.52 -5.43 9.85
CA ILE A 31 -0.39 -4.50 9.70
C ILE A 31 -0.61 -3.23 10.53
N ALA A 32 -1.82 -2.69 10.53
CA ALA A 32 -2.14 -1.49 11.31
C ALA A 32 -2.01 -1.72 12.83
N ALA A 33 -2.09 -2.97 13.30
CA ALA A 33 -1.91 -3.32 14.70
C ALA A 33 -0.45 -3.49 15.13
N TRP A 34 0.52 -3.44 14.20
CA TRP A 34 1.93 -3.53 14.53
C TRP A 34 2.40 -2.33 15.38
N PRO A 35 3.42 -2.52 16.24
CA PRO A 35 3.93 -1.44 17.09
C PRO A 35 4.79 -0.41 16.32
N TYR A 36 4.96 -0.58 15.02
CA TYR A 36 5.72 0.27 14.11
C TYR A 36 4.98 0.44 12.77
N PRO A 37 5.32 1.44 11.95
CA PRO A 37 4.75 1.60 10.61
C PRO A 37 5.15 0.42 9.73
N GLY A 38 4.17 -0.38 9.32
CA GLY A 38 4.38 -1.56 8.49
C GLY A 38 3.89 -1.34 7.07
N GLN A 39 4.47 -2.06 6.12
CA GLN A 39 4.05 -2.08 4.74
C GLN A 39 3.64 -3.50 4.34
N LEU A 40 2.68 -3.59 3.42
CA LEU A 40 2.43 -4.79 2.64
C LEU A 40 2.49 -4.46 1.15
N GLN A 41 2.72 -5.48 0.34
CA GLN A 41 2.60 -5.42 -1.12
C GLN A 41 1.36 -6.20 -1.56
N LEU A 42 0.53 -5.56 -2.37
CA LEU A 42 -0.64 -6.15 -3.01
C LEU A 42 -0.38 -6.34 -4.51
N LEU A 43 -0.54 -7.57 -4.98
CA LEU A 43 -0.40 -7.96 -6.38
C LEU A 43 -1.68 -8.63 -6.88
N ILE A 44 -1.96 -8.54 -8.19
CA ILE A 44 -3.07 -9.29 -8.81
C ILE A 44 -2.69 -10.77 -8.88
N ALA A 45 -3.43 -11.65 -8.22
CA ALA A 45 -3.04 -13.07 -8.09
C ALA A 45 -2.91 -13.80 -9.44
N ASP A 46 -3.72 -13.43 -10.44
CA ASP A 46 -3.66 -14.03 -11.78
C ASP A 46 -2.56 -13.41 -12.68
N ASN A 47 -1.94 -12.31 -12.25
CA ASN A 47 -0.87 -11.62 -12.98
C ASN A 47 0.06 -10.84 -12.03
N PRO A 48 0.79 -11.53 -11.14
CA PRO A 48 1.59 -10.89 -10.11
C PRO A 48 2.73 -10.07 -10.73
N GLY A 49 2.99 -8.88 -10.19
CA GLY A 49 4.09 -7.99 -10.59
C GLY A 49 3.83 -7.13 -11.83
N TYR A 50 2.71 -7.32 -12.54
CA TYR A 50 2.33 -6.43 -13.66
C TYR A 50 1.81 -5.07 -13.17
N VAL A 51 1.04 -5.09 -12.09
CA VAL A 51 0.69 -3.91 -11.30
C VAL A 51 1.01 -4.19 -9.85
N VAL A 52 1.60 -3.21 -9.17
CA VAL A 52 1.97 -3.28 -7.76
C VAL A 52 1.29 -2.14 -7.02
N LEU A 53 0.68 -2.46 -5.88
CA LEU A 53 0.28 -1.48 -4.88
C LEU A 53 0.96 -1.82 -3.55
N ASP A 54 1.94 -1.03 -3.16
CA ASP A 54 2.48 -1.08 -1.81
C ASP A 54 1.65 -0.18 -0.90
N VAL A 55 1.34 -0.69 0.29
CA VAL A 55 0.45 -0.06 1.26
C VAL A 55 1.18 0.05 2.59
N GLY A 56 1.55 1.26 3.00
CA GLY A 56 2.09 1.54 4.32
C GLY A 56 0.99 1.93 5.30
N LEU A 57 0.97 1.31 6.49
CA LEU A 57 -0.01 1.56 7.55
C LEU A 57 0.67 1.90 8.87
N ASN A 58 0.26 3.02 9.46
CA ASN A 58 0.64 3.44 10.79
C ASN A 58 -0.61 3.63 11.64
N GLY A 59 -1.07 2.54 12.26
CA GLY A 59 -2.28 2.54 13.08
C GLY A 59 -2.19 3.49 14.28
N ALA A 60 -1.01 3.64 14.89
CA ALA A 60 -0.82 4.53 16.03
C ALA A 60 -1.04 6.02 15.67
N LYS A 61 -0.65 6.44 14.46
CA LYS A 61 -0.85 7.82 13.98
C LYS A 61 -2.11 8.02 13.14
N GLN A 62 -2.84 6.94 12.82
CA GLN A 62 -3.97 6.97 11.87
C GLN A 62 -3.58 7.57 10.51
N ARG A 63 -2.38 7.25 10.04
CA ARG A 63 -1.81 7.66 8.75
C ARG A 63 -1.29 6.44 7.99
N GLY A 64 -1.04 6.63 6.71
CA GLY A 64 -0.39 5.64 5.86
C GLY A 64 0.05 6.26 4.54
N VAL A 65 0.70 5.45 3.71
CA VAL A 65 1.20 5.81 2.39
C VAL A 65 0.79 4.76 1.38
N LEU A 66 0.74 5.15 0.12
CA LEU A 66 0.58 4.23 -1.00
C LEU A 66 1.68 4.46 -2.00
N PHE A 67 2.19 3.38 -2.57
CA PHE A 67 3.00 3.42 -3.79
C PHE A 67 2.33 2.55 -4.84
N TYR A 68 2.28 3.04 -6.07
CA TYR A 68 1.68 2.37 -7.20
C TYR A 68 2.64 2.37 -8.39
N SER A 69 2.83 1.20 -8.97
CA SER A 69 3.52 1.04 -10.25
C SER A 69 2.76 0.09 -11.16
N ASN A 70 2.88 0.34 -12.46
CA ASN A 70 2.29 -0.50 -13.50
C ASN A 70 3.30 -0.56 -14.64
N GLN A 71 3.58 -1.74 -15.16
CA GLN A 71 4.59 -1.95 -16.22
C GLN A 71 4.29 -1.19 -17.52
N GLU A 72 3.04 -0.77 -17.76
CA GLU A 72 2.66 0.05 -18.92
C GLU A 72 2.83 1.55 -18.71
N LEU A 73 3.05 1.99 -17.46
CA LEU A 73 3.27 3.40 -17.14
C LEU A 73 4.77 3.70 -17.06
N PRO A 74 5.20 4.89 -17.55
CA PRO A 74 6.61 5.27 -17.52
C PRO A 74 7.11 5.61 -16.11
N ASP A 75 6.20 6.00 -15.22
CA ASP A 75 6.50 6.47 -13.87
C ASP A 75 5.79 5.60 -12.83
N ALA A 76 6.40 5.52 -11.66
CA ALA A 76 5.73 5.09 -10.43
C ALA A 76 5.20 6.30 -9.66
N TYR A 77 4.30 6.07 -8.73
CA TYR A 77 3.61 7.13 -8.00
C TYR A 77 3.54 6.82 -6.51
N ALA A 78 3.70 7.83 -5.66
CA ALA A 78 3.27 7.78 -4.28
C ALA A 78 1.99 8.58 -4.06
N SER A 79 1.24 8.24 -3.02
CA SER A 79 0.20 9.11 -2.49
C SER A 79 0.77 10.49 -2.18
N GLN A 80 -0.07 11.52 -2.26
CA GLN A 80 0.25 12.87 -1.88
C GLN A 80 -0.83 13.38 -0.92
N GLY A 81 -0.44 13.62 0.32
CA GLY A 81 -1.24 14.26 1.35
C GLY A 81 -1.17 15.79 1.30
N SER A 82 -1.96 16.42 2.18
CA SER A 82 -1.97 17.88 2.37
C SER A 82 -0.83 18.39 3.24
N ASP A 83 -0.23 17.51 4.04
CA ASP A 83 0.71 17.84 5.09
C ASP A 83 2.12 17.41 4.67
N THR A 84 3.12 18.22 5.03
CA THR A 84 4.54 17.83 4.93
C THR A 84 5.03 17.42 6.31
N VAL A 85 5.61 16.23 6.42
CA VAL A 85 6.18 15.71 7.67
C VAL A 85 7.71 15.74 7.64
N ASP A 86 8.33 16.04 8.77
CA ASP A 86 9.79 16.03 8.98
C ASP A 86 10.09 15.30 10.31
N PRO A 87 10.85 14.20 10.31
CA PRO A 87 11.48 13.57 9.15
C PRO A 87 10.48 12.95 8.16
N ALA A 88 10.98 12.64 6.96
CA ALA A 88 10.25 11.88 5.96
C ALA A 88 9.72 10.55 6.54
N PRO A 89 8.53 10.09 6.14
CA PRO A 89 7.92 8.91 6.73
C PRO A 89 8.61 7.64 6.23
N ILE A 90 8.87 6.72 7.16
CA ILE A 90 9.50 5.42 6.88
C ILE A 90 8.51 4.31 7.22
N TYR A 91 8.37 3.34 6.32
CA TYR A 91 7.54 2.15 6.50
C TYR A 91 8.39 0.89 6.29
N TYR A 92 8.23 -0.08 7.19
CA TYR A 92 9.01 -1.31 7.18
C TYR A 92 8.35 -2.39 6.34
N TYR A 93 9.13 -3.03 5.46
CA TYR A 93 8.71 -4.14 4.61
C TYR A 93 9.77 -5.26 4.62
N MET A 94 9.42 -6.44 5.13
CA MET A 94 10.22 -7.68 5.04
C MET A 94 11.73 -7.53 5.28
N GLY A 95 12.13 -6.77 6.30
CA GLY A 95 13.54 -6.58 6.66
C GLY A 95 14.18 -5.30 6.12
N SER A 96 13.45 -4.49 5.35
CA SER A 96 13.91 -3.23 4.79
C SER A 96 13.02 -2.07 5.22
N ASP A 97 13.65 -0.93 5.50
CA ASP A 97 12.96 0.35 5.64
C ASP A 97 12.81 0.99 4.27
N THR A 98 11.62 1.51 3.98
CA THR A 98 11.35 2.31 2.78
C THR A 98 11.03 3.73 3.24
N GLU A 99 11.87 4.68 2.85
CA GLU A 99 11.59 6.11 3.03
C GLU A 99 10.67 6.60 1.90
N PHE A 100 9.58 7.27 2.26
CA PHE A 100 8.65 7.88 1.33
C PHE A 100 8.84 9.41 1.32
N PRO A 101 8.43 10.13 0.26
CA PRO A 101 8.46 11.58 0.26
C PRO A 101 7.75 12.17 1.49
N ALA A 102 8.27 13.29 1.99
CA ALA A 102 7.73 14.01 3.15
C ALA A 102 6.24 14.42 3.03
N THR A 103 5.71 14.45 1.81
CA THR A 103 4.30 14.78 1.50
C THR A 103 3.42 13.56 1.29
N ALA A 104 3.93 12.34 1.51
CA ALA A 104 3.24 11.13 1.05
C ALA A 104 2.12 10.66 1.98
N GLU A 105 2.16 11.00 3.27
CA GLU A 105 1.20 10.49 4.24
C GLU A 105 -0.21 11.05 4.04
N ILE A 106 -1.17 10.14 3.91
CA ILE A 106 -2.60 10.41 3.82
C ILE A 106 -3.34 9.79 5.03
N PRO A 107 -4.59 10.18 5.31
CA PRO A 107 -5.39 9.55 6.36
C PRO A 107 -5.53 8.03 6.16
N LEU A 108 -5.45 7.25 7.23
CA LEU A 108 -5.53 5.78 7.14
C LEU A 108 -6.84 5.29 6.51
N ALA A 109 -7.93 6.03 6.69
CA ALA A 109 -9.22 5.72 6.06
C ALA A 109 -9.14 5.80 4.52
N ASP A 110 -8.38 6.76 3.97
CA ASP A 110 -8.17 6.89 2.53
C ASP A 110 -7.27 5.79 1.99
N VAL A 111 -6.24 5.40 2.73
CA VAL A 111 -5.38 4.24 2.40
C VAL A 111 -6.22 2.97 2.24
N ARG A 112 -7.08 2.68 3.23
CA ARG A 112 -7.97 1.51 3.19
C ARG A 112 -8.92 1.55 2.01
N ARG A 113 -9.59 2.69 1.81
CA ARG A 113 -10.50 2.90 0.69
C ARG A 113 -9.83 2.70 -0.66
N ALA A 114 -8.61 3.20 -0.82
CA ALA A 114 -7.82 3.05 -2.03
C ALA A 114 -7.39 1.58 -2.27
N ALA A 115 -6.99 0.84 -1.23
CA ALA A 115 -6.70 -0.59 -1.35
C ALA A 115 -7.93 -1.39 -1.82
N HIS A 116 -9.12 -1.07 -1.29
CA HIS A 116 -10.39 -1.63 -1.77
C HIS A 116 -10.68 -1.26 -3.22
N GLU A 117 -10.45 -0.01 -3.60
CA GLU A 117 -10.63 0.44 -4.98
C GLU A 117 -9.71 -0.33 -5.95
N TYR A 118 -8.43 -0.48 -5.61
CA TYR A 118 -7.46 -1.27 -6.35
C TYR A 118 -7.94 -2.71 -6.56
N MET A 119 -8.42 -3.37 -5.49
CA MET A 119 -9.00 -4.71 -5.58
C MET A 119 -10.24 -4.75 -6.48
N SER A 120 -11.13 -3.75 -6.36
CA SER A 120 -12.40 -3.70 -7.07
C SER A 120 -12.22 -3.50 -8.58
N THR A 121 -11.22 -2.71 -8.98
CA THR A 121 -10.92 -2.29 -10.35
C THR A 121 -9.98 -3.23 -11.09
N GLY A 122 -9.47 -4.27 -10.44
CA GLY A 122 -8.52 -5.20 -11.07
C GLY A 122 -7.11 -4.62 -11.18
N GLY A 123 -6.71 -3.83 -10.18
CA GLY A 123 -5.40 -3.21 -10.14
C GLY A 123 -5.34 -1.80 -10.74
N GLY A 124 -6.48 -1.15 -10.99
CA GLY A 124 -6.48 0.24 -11.41
C GLY A 124 -5.88 1.14 -10.33
N ARG A 125 -5.14 2.18 -10.72
CA ARG A 125 -4.64 3.20 -9.78
C ARG A 125 -5.84 3.88 -9.09
N PRO A 126 -5.94 3.86 -7.75
CA PRO A 126 -7.04 4.50 -7.02
C PRO A 126 -7.23 5.98 -7.38
N HIS A 127 -8.48 6.42 -7.57
CA HIS A 127 -8.79 7.74 -8.14
C HIS A 127 -9.09 8.82 -7.09
N ASP A 128 -9.59 8.43 -5.93
CA ASP A 128 -10.09 9.38 -4.92
C ASP A 128 -9.01 9.87 -3.93
N ILE A 129 -7.75 9.81 -4.35
CA ILE A 129 -6.59 10.39 -3.67
C ILE A 129 -5.71 11.11 -4.67
N THR A 130 -4.83 11.97 -4.17
CA THR A 130 -3.84 12.64 -5.01
C THR A 130 -2.58 11.79 -5.10
N TRP A 131 -1.95 11.79 -6.27
CA TRP A 131 -0.71 11.08 -6.55
C TRP A 131 0.37 12.07 -6.99
N GLN A 132 1.59 11.81 -6.57
CA GLN A 132 2.79 12.48 -7.06
C GLN A 132 3.73 11.45 -7.69
N VAL A 133 4.53 11.89 -8.66
CA VAL A 133 5.56 11.01 -9.26
C VAL A 133 6.55 10.60 -8.18
N TRP A 134 6.83 9.30 -8.12
CA TRP A 134 7.89 8.75 -7.30
C TRP A 134 9.22 8.98 -8.02
N ALA A 135 9.97 9.96 -7.55
CA ALA A 135 11.36 10.16 -7.92
C ALA A 135 12.21 9.62 -6.77
N ASP A 136 12.69 8.39 -6.93
CA ASP A 136 13.76 7.83 -6.09
C ASP A 136 15.08 8.59 -6.34
#